data_AF-A0A317DPB1-F1
#
_entry.id   AF-A0A317DPB1-F1
#
_cell.length_a   1.000
_cell.length_b   1.000
_cell.length_c   1.000
_cell.angle_alpha   90.00
_cell.angle_beta   90.00
_cell.angle_gamma   90.00
#
_symmetry.space_group_name_H-M   'P 1'
#
loop_
_entity.id
_entity.type
_entity.pdbx_description
1 polymer ?
#
loop_
_entity_poly.entity_id
_entity_poly.type
_entity_poly.pdbx_seq_one_letter_code
_entity_poly.pdbx_strand_id
1 'polypeptide(L)'
;MEVNAWRRHRGGAPLVGYQQLCRELSASGPGTFGDLDTTGARSVLRRFSDAWFAAAKRRTAGDLSARFPRRRRGLVPVRWYHGTFTLDGRRVRVPTARGTSPLWVRLAREVPYPVEQVRSVTLLCEGGRLFLDVTAEVPVTVYPPGEQPDPGRVAGVDLGIIHPYAVAGPRGEGLL
;
A
#
# COMPACT_ATOMS: atom_id res chain seq x y z
N MET A 1 -8.82 23.01 2.80
CA MET A 1 -9.22 23.43 1.43
C MET A 1 -8.45 22.56 0.44
N GLU A 2 -9.10 21.87 -0.51
CA GLU A 2 -8.40 20.92 -1.40
C GLU A 2 -7.56 21.64 -2.46
N VAL A 3 -6.26 21.34 -2.55
CA VAL A 3 -5.32 21.91 -3.56
C VAL A 3 -5.86 21.85 -4.99
N ASN A 4 -6.54 20.76 -5.36
CA ASN A 4 -7.15 20.62 -6.70
C ASN A 4 -8.47 21.39 -6.88
N ALA A 5 -9.16 21.75 -5.80
CA ALA A 5 -10.31 22.65 -5.87
C ALA A 5 -9.84 24.10 -6.10
N TRP A 6 -8.80 24.51 -5.38
CA TRP A 6 -8.17 25.82 -5.53
C TRP A 6 -7.50 26.00 -6.90
N ARG A 7 -6.78 24.99 -7.39
CA ARG A 7 -6.22 25.02 -8.76
C ARG A 7 -7.31 25.15 -9.81
N ARG A 8 -8.42 24.41 -9.67
CA ARG A 8 -9.58 24.53 -10.57
C ARG A 8 -10.18 25.94 -10.56
N HIS A 9 -10.32 26.57 -9.39
CA HIS A 9 -10.80 27.96 -9.29
C HIS A 9 -9.88 28.97 -9.99
N ARG A 10 -8.60 28.64 -10.18
CA ARG A 10 -7.61 29.49 -10.85
C ARG A 10 -7.28 29.06 -12.28
N GLY A 11 -8.11 28.20 -12.88
CA GLY A 11 -7.88 27.67 -14.24
C GLY A 11 -6.67 26.72 -14.37
N GLY A 12 -6.06 26.33 -13.25
CA GLY A 12 -4.91 25.43 -13.23
C GLY A 12 -5.32 23.96 -13.39
N ALA A 13 -4.50 23.20 -14.11
CA ALA A 13 -4.66 21.75 -14.22
C ALA A 13 -4.57 21.06 -12.84
N PRO A 14 -5.33 19.96 -12.62
CA PRO A 14 -5.29 19.23 -11.37
C PRO A 14 -3.91 18.56 -11.17
N LEU A 15 -3.40 18.57 -9.94
CA LEU A 15 -2.24 17.77 -9.55
C LEU A 15 -2.68 16.32 -9.35
N VAL A 16 -2.23 15.46 -10.25
CA VAL A 16 -2.62 14.04 -10.27
C VAL A 16 -1.44 13.11 -10.48
N GLY A 17 -0.34 13.59 -11.07
CA GLY A 17 0.86 12.79 -11.29
C GLY A 17 1.65 12.56 -9.99
N TYR A 18 2.10 11.33 -9.77
CA TYR A 18 2.89 10.95 -8.59
C TYR A 18 4.06 11.89 -8.31
N GLN A 19 4.87 12.19 -9.34
CA GLN A 19 6.03 13.10 -9.17
C GLN A 19 5.60 14.53 -8.83
N GLN A 20 4.51 15.02 -9.41
CA GLN A 20 3.98 16.36 -9.10
C GLN A 20 3.47 16.42 -7.66
N LEU A 21 2.78 15.37 -7.22
CA LEU A 21 2.28 15.23 -5.85
C LEU A 21 3.43 15.11 -4.83
N CYS A 22 4.50 14.38 -5.16
CA CYS A 22 5.69 14.30 -4.32
C CYS A 22 6.43 15.63 -4.20
N ARG A 23 6.50 16.42 -5.28
CA ARG A 23 7.06 17.78 -5.21
C ARG A 23 6.23 18.69 -4.32
N GLU A 24 4.91 18.63 -4.44
CA GLU A 24 3.99 19.37 -3.56
C GLU A 24 4.17 18.97 -2.09
N LEU A 25 4.31 17.66 -1.82
CA LEU A 25 4.60 17.14 -0.48
C LEU A 25 5.91 17.70 0.08
N SER A 26 6.99 17.65 -0.71
CA SER A 26 8.29 18.20 -0.31
C SER A 26 8.24 19.70 -0.05
N ALA A 27 7.52 20.46 -0.88
CA ALA A 27 7.36 21.91 -0.72
C ALA A 27 6.54 22.28 0.53
N SER A 28 5.61 21.42 0.95
CA SER A 28 4.74 21.68 2.10
C SER A 28 5.46 21.48 3.45
N GLY A 29 6.61 20.81 3.46
CA GLY A 29 7.42 20.56 4.67
C GLY A 29 6.95 19.38 5.53
N PRO A 30 7.72 19.01 6.59
CA PRO A 30 7.39 17.91 7.49
C PRO A 30 6.04 18.11 8.21
N GLY A 31 5.38 17.02 8.60
CA GLY A 31 4.13 17.07 9.41
C GLY A 31 2.84 17.33 8.63
N THR A 32 2.92 17.42 7.30
CA THR A 32 1.78 17.73 6.41
C THR A 32 0.83 16.57 6.14
N PHE A 33 1.16 15.36 6.60
CA PHE A 33 0.37 14.15 6.38
C PHE A 33 -0.11 13.50 7.69
N GLY A 34 -0.28 14.31 8.74
CA GLY A 34 -0.68 13.83 10.07
C GLY A 34 0.36 12.86 10.62
N ASP A 35 -0.09 11.66 10.99
CA ASP A 35 0.75 10.64 11.65
C ASP A 35 1.58 9.79 10.68
N LEU A 36 1.47 9.99 9.36
CA LEU A 36 2.28 9.24 8.40
C LEU A 36 3.72 9.75 8.30
N ASP A 37 4.65 8.82 8.21
CA ASP A 37 6.02 9.11 7.79
C ASP A 37 6.08 9.45 6.29
N THR A 38 7.25 9.90 5.82
CA THR A 38 7.45 10.24 4.39
C THR A 38 7.20 9.04 3.48
N THR A 39 7.54 7.82 3.91
CA THR A 39 7.30 6.60 3.13
C THR A 39 5.80 6.36 2.97
N GLY A 40 5.06 6.37 4.07
CA GLY A 40 3.60 6.22 4.10
C GLY A 40 2.89 7.29 3.28
N ALA A 41 3.28 8.55 3.43
CA ALA A 41 2.73 9.66 2.64
C ALA A 41 2.93 9.45 1.13
N ARG A 42 4.15 9.12 0.69
CA ARG A 42 4.45 8.81 -0.72
C ARG A 42 3.65 7.60 -1.23
N SER A 43 3.45 6.60 -0.38
CA SER A 43 2.65 5.41 -0.66
C SER A 43 1.19 5.77 -0.99
N VAL A 44 0.59 6.69 -0.22
CA VAL A 44 -0.77 7.20 -0.46
C VAL A 44 -0.83 8.03 -1.74
N LEU A 45 0.14 8.90 -1.99
CA LEU A 45 0.20 9.72 -3.21
C LEU A 45 0.33 8.87 -4.47
N ARG A 46 1.11 7.79 -4.43
CA ARG A 46 1.25 6.84 -5.54
C ARG A 46 -0.09 6.19 -5.87
N ARG A 47 -0.78 5.64 -4.87
CA ARG A 47 -2.10 5.00 -5.05
C ARG A 47 -3.16 5.97 -5.54
N PHE A 48 -3.17 7.20 -5.03
CA PHE A 48 -4.06 8.24 -5.54
C PHE A 48 -3.81 8.50 -7.04
N SER A 49 -2.53 8.62 -7.43
CA SER A 49 -2.15 8.82 -8.83
C SER A 49 -2.59 7.65 -9.72
N ASP A 50 -2.27 6.43 -9.32
CA ASP A 50 -2.62 5.20 -10.06
C ASP A 50 -4.14 5.06 -10.20
N ALA A 51 -4.90 5.28 -9.11
CA ALA A 51 -6.37 5.23 -9.14
C ALA A 51 -6.97 6.34 -10.02
N TRP A 52 -6.36 7.53 -10.04
CA TRP A 52 -6.81 8.62 -10.91
C TRP A 52 -6.62 8.26 -12.38
N PHE A 53 -5.44 7.76 -12.77
CA PHE A 53 -5.17 7.37 -14.16
C PHE A 53 -5.98 6.15 -14.60
N ALA A 54 -6.20 5.18 -13.71
CA ALA A 54 -7.09 4.05 -13.98
C ALA A 54 -8.53 4.52 -14.23
N ALA A 55 -9.03 5.48 -13.44
CA ALA A 55 -10.35 6.09 -13.68
C ALA A 55 -10.38 6.89 -14.99
N ALA A 56 -9.35 7.69 -15.27
CA ALA A 56 -9.25 8.45 -16.52
C ALA A 56 -9.29 7.53 -17.75
N LYS A 57 -8.48 6.46 -17.74
CA LYS A 57 -8.44 5.46 -18.81
C LYS A 57 -9.81 4.83 -19.06
N ARG A 58 -10.53 4.42 -18.00
CA ARG A 58 -11.87 3.84 -18.11
C ARG A 58 -12.88 4.83 -18.69
N ARG A 59 -12.83 6.10 -18.27
CA ARG A 59 -13.70 7.15 -18.82
C ARG A 59 -13.44 7.40 -20.29
N THR A 60 -12.18 7.46 -20.71
CA THR A 60 -11.81 7.58 -22.13
C THR A 60 -12.30 6.38 -22.94
N ALA A 61 -12.33 5.19 -22.34
CA ALA A 61 -12.89 3.98 -22.94
C ALA A 61 -14.44 3.91 -22.91
N GLY A 62 -15.12 4.98 -22.48
CA GLY A 62 -16.59 5.07 -22.50
C GLY A 62 -17.29 4.71 -21.17
N ASP A 63 -16.57 4.24 -20.15
CA ASP A 63 -17.15 4.00 -18.82
C ASP A 63 -17.37 5.32 -18.07
N LEU A 64 -18.56 5.90 -18.27
CA LEU A 64 -18.97 7.14 -17.60
C LEU A 64 -19.22 6.96 -16.09
N SER A 65 -19.40 5.71 -15.63
CA SER A 65 -19.61 5.37 -14.21
C SER A 65 -18.32 5.47 -13.40
N ALA A 66 -17.15 5.33 -14.05
CA ALA A 66 -15.85 5.48 -13.41
C ALA A 66 -15.70 6.84 -12.72
N ARG A 67 -15.48 6.79 -11.40
CA ARG A 67 -15.28 7.97 -10.55
C ARG A 67 -13.80 8.15 -10.23
N PHE A 68 -13.36 9.41 -10.24
CA PHE A 68 -12.04 9.75 -9.73
C PHE A 68 -11.97 9.52 -8.21
N PRO A 69 -10.80 9.14 -7.66
CA PRO A 69 -10.64 8.92 -6.24
C PRO A 69 -11.00 10.18 -5.45
N ARG A 70 -11.90 10.04 -4.47
CA ARG A 70 -12.26 11.12 -3.54
C ARG A 70 -11.37 11.04 -2.30
N ARG A 71 -10.82 12.18 -1.87
CA ARG A 71 -9.89 12.27 -0.73
C ARG A 71 -10.52 11.99 0.65
N ARG A 72 -11.86 11.90 0.78
CA ARG A 72 -12.54 12.14 2.07
C ARG A 72 -13.38 11.00 2.67
N ARG A 73 -13.37 9.77 2.14
CA ARG A 73 -14.24 8.68 2.67
C ARG A 73 -13.68 7.26 2.65
N GLY A 74 -12.36 7.08 2.77
CA GLY A 74 -11.81 5.73 2.92
C GLY A 74 -10.45 5.73 3.60
N LEU A 75 -10.18 4.66 4.36
CA LEU A 75 -8.84 4.33 4.79
C LEU A 75 -8.05 3.91 3.54
N VAL A 76 -7.07 4.71 3.16
CA VAL A 76 -6.24 4.43 1.98
C VAL A 76 -5.19 3.41 2.36
N PRO A 77 -4.98 2.34 1.57
CA PRO A 77 -3.91 1.39 1.87
C PRO A 77 -2.55 2.08 1.91
N VAL A 78 -1.75 1.80 2.95
CA VAL A 78 -0.43 2.38 3.15
C VAL A 78 0.60 1.26 3.09
N ARG A 79 1.58 1.38 2.19
CA ARG A 79 2.67 0.40 2.02
C ARG A 79 4.01 0.97 2.46
N TRP A 80 4.75 0.13 3.19
CA TRP A 80 6.14 0.31 3.56
C TRP A 80 6.99 -0.79 2.91
N TYR A 81 8.22 -0.44 2.52
CA TYR A 81 9.14 -1.34 1.84
C TYR A 81 10.19 -1.88 2.80
N HIS A 82 10.86 -2.96 2.41
CA HIS A 82 11.98 -3.52 3.17
C HIS A 82 12.98 -2.42 3.58
N GLY A 83 13.47 -2.50 4.82
CA GLY A 83 14.32 -1.48 5.43
C GLY A 83 13.56 -0.29 6.04
N THR A 84 12.24 -0.19 5.83
CA THR A 84 11.41 0.88 6.44
C THR A 84 10.48 0.38 7.55
N PHE A 85 10.31 -0.93 7.72
CA PHE A 85 9.52 -1.55 8.80
C PHE A 85 10.36 -2.63 9.52
N THR A 86 9.88 -3.10 10.68
CA THR A 86 10.47 -4.23 11.40
C THR A 86 9.41 -5.30 11.63
N LEU A 87 9.75 -6.56 11.41
CA LEU A 87 8.93 -7.72 11.75
C LEU A 87 9.57 -8.43 12.95
N ASP A 88 8.80 -8.63 14.01
CA ASP A 88 9.19 -9.30 15.25
C ASP A 88 8.10 -10.31 15.64
N GLY A 89 8.26 -11.56 15.19
CA GLY A 89 7.26 -12.61 15.32
C GLY A 89 5.90 -12.19 14.76
N ARG A 90 4.92 -11.98 15.66
CA ARG A 90 3.56 -11.51 15.33
C ARG A 90 3.39 -10.00 15.35
N ARG A 91 4.46 -9.23 15.46
CA ARG A 91 4.40 -7.77 15.57
C ARG A 91 5.11 -7.12 14.40
N VAL A 92 4.49 -6.10 13.83
CA VAL A 92 5.07 -5.27 12.78
C VAL A 92 5.18 -3.86 13.28
N ARG A 93 6.40 -3.33 13.33
CA ARG A 93 6.66 -1.92 13.60
C ARG A 93 6.68 -1.16 12.28
N VAL A 94 5.77 -0.22 12.12
CA VAL A 94 5.75 0.72 10.98
C VAL A 94 6.10 2.14 11.45
N PRO A 95 6.84 2.90 10.64
CA PRO A 95 7.23 4.26 10.98
C PRO A 95 6.03 5.19 10.89
N THR A 96 6.06 6.22 11.73
CA THR A 96 5.08 7.29 11.80
C THR A 96 5.77 8.63 11.61
N ALA A 97 5.01 9.72 11.65
CA ALA A 97 5.53 11.07 11.49
C ALA A 97 6.72 11.36 12.44
N ARG A 98 7.66 12.19 11.97
CA ARG A 98 8.84 12.56 12.76
C ARG A 98 8.42 13.12 14.12
N GLY A 99 9.06 12.63 15.19
CA GLY A 99 8.77 13.06 16.56
C GLY A 99 7.61 12.29 17.22
N THR A 100 7.04 11.29 16.55
CA THR A 100 6.02 10.40 17.11
C THR A 100 6.57 8.99 17.34
N SER A 101 5.95 8.26 18.27
CA SER A 101 6.29 6.85 18.51
C SER A 101 5.85 5.99 17.32
N PRO A 102 6.69 5.04 16.87
CA PRO A 102 6.34 4.07 15.83
C PRO A 102 5.07 3.30 16.18
N LEU A 103 4.28 2.94 15.17
CA LEU A 103 3.09 2.12 15.33
C LEU A 103 3.48 0.65 15.35
N TRP A 104 3.06 -0.05 16.41
CA TRP A 104 3.15 -1.51 16.49
C TRP A 104 1.81 -2.14 16.14
N VAL A 105 1.81 -2.93 15.07
CA VAL A 105 0.67 -3.70 14.58
C VAL A 105 0.84 -5.14 15.02
N ARG A 106 -0.14 -5.70 15.74
CA ARG A 106 -0.14 -7.12 16.08
C ARG A 106 -0.91 -7.91 15.03
N LEU A 107 -0.32 -9.00 14.56
CA LEU A 107 -0.89 -9.93 13.60
C LEU A 107 -1.57 -11.09 14.33
N ALA A 108 -2.64 -11.62 13.74
CA ALA A 108 -3.34 -12.79 14.27
C ALA A 108 -2.49 -14.07 14.26
N ARG A 109 -1.48 -14.16 13.38
CA ARG A 109 -0.56 -15.29 13.23
C ARG A 109 0.83 -14.80 12.82
N GLU A 110 1.83 -15.67 12.95
CA GLU A 110 3.18 -15.40 12.46
C GLU A 110 3.23 -15.36 10.94
N VAL A 111 4.14 -14.55 10.41
CA VAL A 111 4.46 -14.55 8.99
C VAL A 111 5.34 -15.78 8.72
N PRO A 112 4.97 -16.67 7.78
CA PRO A 112 5.67 -17.92 7.52
C PRO A 112 6.94 -17.74 6.69
N TYR A 113 7.34 -16.49 6.44
CA TYR A 113 8.54 -16.15 5.67
C TYR A 113 9.59 -15.59 6.60
N PRO A 114 10.87 -15.95 6.39
CA PRO A 114 11.97 -15.23 6.98
C PRO A 114 11.90 -13.73 6.69
N VAL A 115 12.30 -12.89 7.65
CA VAL A 115 12.15 -11.43 7.54
C VAL A 115 12.89 -10.86 6.35
N GLU A 116 14.03 -11.45 6.01
CA GLU A 116 14.88 -11.11 4.87
C GLU A 116 14.21 -11.40 3.52
N GLN A 117 13.16 -12.22 3.48
CA GLN A 117 12.36 -12.46 2.28
C GLN A 117 11.22 -11.43 2.14
N VAL A 118 10.83 -10.75 3.22
CA VAL A 118 9.71 -9.80 3.17
C VAL A 118 10.13 -8.50 2.48
N ARG A 119 9.48 -8.16 1.37
CA ARG A 119 9.79 -6.98 0.54
C ARG A 119 8.92 -5.78 0.85
N SER A 120 7.69 -6.01 1.26
CA SER A 120 6.81 -4.91 1.67
C SER A 120 5.69 -5.40 2.58
N VAL A 121 5.18 -4.48 3.39
CA VAL A 121 3.93 -4.65 4.13
C VAL A 121 2.96 -3.55 3.73
N THR A 122 1.68 -3.88 3.56
CA THR A 122 0.62 -2.92 3.23
C THR A 122 -0.47 -3.00 4.27
N LEU A 123 -0.73 -1.93 5.00
CA LEU A 123 -1.90 -1.81 5.87
C LEU A 123 -3.09 -1.40 5.02
N LEU A 124 -4.19 -2.15 5.07
CA LEU A 124 -5.42 -1.90 4.35
C LEU A 124 -6.63 -2.09 5.25
N CYS A 125 -7.75 -1.47 4.86
CA CYS A 125 -9.05 -1.69 5.46
C CYS A 125 -10.01 -2.21 4.40
N GLU A 126 -10.50 -3.43 4.60
CA GLU A 126 -11.40 -4.09 3.65
C GLU A 126 -12.46 -4.90 4.42
N GLY A 127 -13.70 -4.92 3.93
CA GLY A 127 -14.78 -5.66 4.59
C GLY A 127 -15.05 -5.21 6.04
N GLY A 128 -14.75 -3.95 6.36
CA GLY A 128 -14.87 -3.42 7.73
C GLY A 128 -13.76 -3.86 8.68
N ARG A 129 -12.69 -4.50 8.20
CA ARG A 129 -11.57 -5.02 9.02
C ARG A 129 -10.23 -4.46 8.57
N LEU A 130 -9.27 -4.37 9.49
CA LEU A 130 -7.88 -4.06 9.18
C LEU A 130 -7.08 -5.33 8.87
N PHE A 131 -6.34 -5.28 7.76
CA PHE A 131 -5.39 -6.30 7.37
C PHE A 131 -4.01 -5.69 7.11
N LEU A 132 -2.98 -6.49 7.35
CA LEU A 132 -1.64 -6.25 6.85
C LEU A 132 -1.33 -7.28 5.76
N ASP A 133 -1.28 -6.84 4.51
CA ASP A 133 -0.77 -7.65 3.42
C ASP A 133 0.75 -7.71 3.49
N VAL A 134 1.30 -8.91 3.52
CA VAL A 134 2.75 -9.14 3.49
C VAL A 134 3.12 -9.68 2.11
N THR A 135 4.06 -9.02 1.45
CA THR A 135 4.65 -9.47 0.19
C THR A 135 6.05 -9.99 0.47
N ALA A 136 6.29 -11.27 0.19
CA ALA A 136 7.60 -11.89 0.30
C ALA A 136 8.14 -12.31 -1.08
N GLU A 137 9.46 -12.22 -1.24
CA GLU A 137 10.18 -12.85 -2.32
C GLU A 137 10.52 -14.27 -1.90
N VAL A 138 9.89 -15.24 -2.57
CA VAL A 138 10.15 -16.66 -2.36
C VAL A 138 11.05 -17.19 -3.48
N PRO A 139 12.01 -18.06 -3.19
CA PRO A 139 12.77 -18.73 -4.23
C PRO A 139 11.84 -19.47 -5.18
N VAL A 140 12.07 -19.31 -6.49
CA VAL A 140 11.38 -20.12 -7.50
C VAL A 140 11.71 -21.58 -7.22
N THR A 141 10.68 -22.42 -7.13
CA THR A 141 10.86 -23.86 -6.89
C THR A 141 11.76 -24.45 -7.97
N VAL A 142 12.89 -25.01 -7.56
CA VAL A 142 13.75 -25.79 -8.45
C VAL A 142 13.22 -27.22 -8.44
N TYR A 143 12.59 -27.62 -9.55
CA TYR A 143 12.06 -28.97 -9.70
C TYR A 143 13.20 -29.95 -10.01
N PRO A 144 13.23 -31.13 -9.37
CA PRO A 144 14.10 -32.22 -9.77
C PRO A 144 13.93 -32.56 -11.27
N PRO A 145 14.97 -33.11 -11.94
CA PRO A 145 14.84 -33.59 -13.31
C PRO A 145 13.67 -34.57 -13.46
N GLY A 146 12.72 -34.28 -14.35
CA GLY A 146 11.51 -35.10 -14.55
C GLY A 146 10.27 -34.68 -13.75
N GLU A 147 10.40 -33.76 -12.79
CA GLU A 147 9.27 -33.21 -12.01
C GLU A 147 8.91 -31.77 -12.40
N GLN A 148 9.47 -31.29 -13.52
CA GLN A 148 9.27 -29.92 -14.00
C GLN A 148 7.83 -29.70 -14.48
N PRO A 149 7.26 -28.49 -14.28
CA PRO A 149 5.98 -28.12 -14.86
C PRO A 149 6.00 -28.32 -16.37
N ASP A 150 4.89 -28.83 -16.92
CA ASP A 150 4.72 -29.03 -18.36
C ASP A 150 4.98 -27.71 -19.11
N PRO A 151 6.02 -27.64 -19.97
CA PRO A 151 6.37 -26.41 -20.68
C PRO A 151 5.30 -25.97 -21.70
N GLY A 152 4.37 -26.85 -22.08
CA GLY A 152 3.20 -26.52 -22.90
C GLY A 152 2.03 -25.95 -22.09
N ARG A 153 2.09 -26.00 -20.76
CA ARG A 153 1.13 -25.38 -19.84
C ARG A 153 1.72 -24.11 -19.26
N VAL A 154 1.16 -22.97 -19.64
CA VAL A 154 1.51 -21.68 -19.02
C VAL A 154 0.98 -21.66 -17.58
N ALA A 155 1.78 -22.12 -16.63
CA ALA A 155 1.57 -21.76 -15.23
C ALA A 155 1.87 -20.26 -15.10
N GLY A 156 0.90 -19.50 -14.57
CA GLY A 156 1.00 -18.05 -14.43
C GLY A 156 2.27 -17.63 -13.70
N VAL A 157 2.73 -16.41 -14.02
CA VAL A 157 3.87 -15.72 -13.40
C VAL A 157 3.95 -16.01 -11.90
N ASP A 158 5.11 -16.46 -11.41
CA ASP A 158 5.37 -16.65 -9.97
C ASP A 158 5.52 -15.27 -9.31
N LEU A 159 4.37 -14.62 -9.13
CA LEU A 159 4.22 -13.32 -8.49
C LEU A 159 4.41 -13.56 -6.99
N GLY A 160 5.40 -12.90 -6.38
CA GLY A 160 5.68 -13.01 -4.94
C GLY A 160 4.39 -13.07 -4.11
N ILE A 161 4.33 -14.04 -3.19
CA ILE A 161 3.07 -14.41 -2.55
C ILE A 161 2.60 -13.26 -1.65
N ILE A 162 1.37 -12.79 -1.88
CA ILE A 162 0.71 -11.79 -1.06
C ILE A 162 -0.24 -12.50 -0.10
N HIS A 163 0.07 -12.45 1.19
CA HIS A 163 -0.76 -13.03 2.23
C HIS A 163 -1.41 -11.91 3.06
N PRO A 164 -2.76 -11.84 3.15
CA PRO A 164 -3.43 -10.97 4.09
C PRO A 164 -3.36 -11.53 5.52
N TYR A 165 -2.98 -10.68 6.47
CA TYR A 165 -2.98 -10.99 7.91
C TYR A 165 -3.95 -10.06 8.64
N ALA A 166 -4.94 -10.62 9.32
CA ALA A 166 -5.82 -9.82 10.17
C ALA A 166 -5.02 -9.13 11.27
N VAL A 167 -5.30 -7.85 11.48
CA VAL A 167 -4.75 -7.09 12.61
C VAL A 167 -5.52 -7.45 13.87
N ALA A 168 -4.82 -7.70 14.97
CA ALA A 168 -5.40 -8.17 16.22
C ALA A 168 -5.36 -7.10 17.34
N GLY A 169 -6.53 -6.77 17.90
CA GLY A 169 -6.70 -5.90 19.07
C GLY A 169 -6.18 -6.56 20.34
N PRO A 170 -6.06 -5.85 21.49
CA PRO A 170 -5.29 -6.29 22.66
C PRO A 170 -5.58 -7.70 23.21
N ARG A 171 -6.80 -8.25 23.03
CA ARG A 171 -7.16 -9.60 23.51
C ARG A 171 -7.16 -10.67 22.40
N GLY A 172 -6.72 -10.33 21.20
CA GLY A 172 -6.60 -11.25 20.06
C GLY A 172 -7.79 -11.20 19.10
N GLU A 173 -8.77 -10.33 19.36
CA GLU A 173 -9.88 -10.00 18.48
C GLU A 173 -9.40 -9.33 17.19
N GLY A 174 -10.12 -9.49 16.08
CA GLY A 174 -9.85 -8.69 14.87
C GLY A 174 -10.08 -7.20 15.13
N LEU A 175 -9.20 -6.34 14.60
CA LEU A 175 -9.33 -4.89 14.66
C LEU A 175 -10.11 -4.35 13.47
N LEU A 176 -11.15 -3.56 13.80
CA LEU A 176 -12.30 -3.19 12.97
C LEU A 176 -13.22 -4.37 12.66
#